data_AF-A0A4Q3C6A5-F1
#
_entry.id   AF-A0A4Q3C6A5-F1
#
_cell.length_a   1.000
_cell.length_b   1.000
_cell.length_c   1.000
_cell.angle_alpha   90.00
_cell.angle_beta   90.00
_cell.angle_gamma   90.00
#
_symmetry.space_group_name_H-M   'P 1'
#
loop_
_entity.id
_entity.type
_entity.pdbx_description
1 polymer ?
#
loop_
_entity_poly.entity_id
_entity_poly.type
_entity_poly.pdbx_seq_one_letter_code
_entity_poly.pdbx_strand_id
1 'polypeptide(L)'
;MKKLQEIADTYIYAGRGTTPAAIIQHASLPHQKKVVCNIEDLPGAALNSGLSHPAIILIGDVVKAAEHATAFTPDTQYTPADYCVMQIA
;
A
#
# COMPACT_ATOMS: atom_id res chain seq x y z
N MET A 1 1.98 -13.31 -2.15
CA MET A 1 1.68 -13.45 -3.60
C MET A 1 0.87 -14.69 -3.96
N LYS A 2 1.18 -15.91 -3.48
CA LYS A 2 0.50 -17.15 -3.93
C LYS A 2 -1.02 -17.23 -3.67
N LYS A 3 -1.55 -16.46 -2.72
CA LYS A 3 -2.98 -16.42 -2.36
C LYS A 3 -3.72 -15.16 -2.83
N LEU A 4 -3.05 -14.26 -3.57
CA LEU A 4 -3.72 -13.03 -4.03
C LEU A 4 -4.91 -13.32 -4.92
N GLN A 5 -4.77 -14.33 -5.78
CA GLN A 5 -5.84 -14.77 -6.68
C GLN A 5 -7.04 -15.29 -5.89
N GLU A 6 -6.81 -16.17 -4.90
CA GLU A 6 -7.86 -16.68 -4.00
C GLU A 6 -8.59 -15.54 -3.24
N ILE A 7 -7.86 -14.52 -2.78
CA ILE A 7 -8.45 -13.34 -2.14
C ILE A 7 -9.30 -12.55 -3.14
N ALA A 8 -8.78 -12.27 -4.34
CA ALA A 8 -9.51 -11.55 -5.37
C ALA A 8 -10.79 -12.29 -5.77
N ASP A 9 -10.69 -13.59 -6.02
CA ASP A 9 -11.83 -14.45 -6.40
C ASP A 9 -12.92 -14.44 -5.33
N THR A 10 -12.56 -14.47 -4.05
CA THR A 10 -13.52 -14.40 -2.93
C THR A 10 -14.30 -13.08 -2.96
N TYR A 11 -13.63 -11.95 -3.22
CA TYR A 11 -14.29 -10.64 -3.31
C TYR A 11 -15.14 -10.50 -4.56
N ILE A 12 -14.67 -11.03 -5.70
CA ILE A 12 -15.43 -11.04 -6.95
C ILE A 12 -16.71 -11.86 -6.77
N TYR A 13 -16.62 -13.06 -6.18
CA TYR A 13 -17.78 -13.92 -5.89
C TYR A 13 -18.80 -13.25 -4.96
N ALA A 14 -18.33 -12.46 -4.01
CA ALA A 14 -19.20 -11.67 -3.13
C ALA A 14 -19.80 -10.41 -3.78
N GLY A 15 -19.56 -10.16 -5.07
CA GLY A 15 -20.03 -8.96 -5.78
C GLY A 15 -19.26 -7.68 -5.42
N ARG A 16 -18.05 -7.81 -4.89
CA ARG A 16 -17.21 -6.72 -4.38
C ARG A 16 -15.89 -6.55 -5.15
N GLY A 17 -15.84 -6.95 -6.42
CA GLY A 17 -14.64 -6.89 -7.28
C GLY A 17 -14.05 -5.48 -7.49
N THR A 18 -14.90 -4.46 -7.45
CA THR A 18 -14.49 -3.04 -7.58
C THR A 18 -14.07 -2.41 -6.25
N THR A 19 -13.87 -3.22 -5.20
CA THR A 19 -13.42 -2.70 -3.89
C THR A 19 -12.00 -2.16 -4.03
N PRO A 20 -11.72 -0.92 -3.59
CA PRO A 20 -10.37 -0.38 -3.62
C PRO A 20 -9.40 -1.25 -2.81
N ALA A 21 -8.23 -1.51 -3.35
CA ALA A 21 -7.19 -2.30 -2.71
C ALA A 21 -5.81 -1.68 -2.97
N ALA A 22 -4.89 -1.90 -2.04
CA ALA A 22 -3.50 -1.47 -2.17
C ALA A 22 -2.55 -2.53 -1.64
N ILE A 23 -1.39 -2.63 -2.26
CA ILE A 23 -0.26 -3.43 -1.75
C ILE A 23 0.89 -2.48 -1.48
N ILE A 24 1.46 -2.59 -0.28
CA ILE A 24 2.61 -1.79 0.16
C ILE A 24 3.72 -2.75 0.57
N GLN A 25 4.83 -2.71 -0.16
CA GLN A 25 6.06 -3.41 0.16
C GLN A 25 7.03 -2.45 0.83
N HIS A 26 7.76 -2.94 1.83
CA HIS A 26 8.78 -2.15 2.52
C HIS A 26 8.26 -0.82 3.10
N ALA A 27 7.06 -0.84 3.70
CA ALA A 27 6.34 0.35 4.17
C ALA A 27 7.13 1.27 5.12
N SER A 28 8.13 0.74 5.85
CA SER A 28 8.95 1.51 6.80
C SER A 28 10.35 1.86 6.27
N LEU A 29 10.66 1.52 5.02
CA LEU A 29 11.99 1.70 4.41
C LEU A 29 11.91 2.70 3.25
N PRO A 30 13.03 3.34 2.89
CA PRO A 30 13.01 4.39 1.89
C PRO A 30 12.63 3.92 0.48
N HIS A 31 12.89 2.65 0.17
CA HIS A 31 12.50 2.03 -1.10
C HIS A 31 11.07 1.46 -1.08
N GLN A 32 10.11 2.12 -0.43
CA GLN A 32 8.73 1.62 -0.37
C GLN A 32 8.16 1.45 -1.79
N LYS A 33 7.44 0.37 -2.03
CA LYS A 33 6.70 0.17 -3.28
C LYS A 33 5.22 0.06 -2.96
N LYS A 34 4.42 0.95 -3.54
CA LYS A 34 2.96 0.99 -3.36
C LYS A 34 2.28 0.80 -4.71
N VAL A 35 1.25 -0.04 -4.75
CA VAL A 35 0.35 -0.19 -5.89
C VAL A 35 -1.07 -0.08 -5.37
N VAL A 36 -1.90 0.71 -6.06
CA VAL A 36 -3.32 0.92 -5.76
C VAL A 36 -4.12 0.50 -6.98
N CYS A 37 -5.15 -0.33 -6.78
CA CYS A 37 -6.02 -0.84 -7.84
C CYS A 37 -7.30 -1.41 -7.23
N ASN A 38 -8.22 -1.90 -8.06
CA ASN A 38 -9.35 -2.67 -7.57
C ASN A 38 -8.91 -4.07 -7.13
N ILE A 39 -9.65 -4.70 -6.23
CA ILE A 39 -9.33 -6.05 -5.73
C ILE A 39 -9.33 -7.10 -6.86
N GLU A 40 -10.13 -6.91 -7.90
CA GLU A 40 -10.15 -7.76 -9.10
C GLU A 40 -8.84 -7.72 -9.91
N ASP A 41 -8.21 -6.55 -10.00
CA ASP A 41 -6.96 -6.34 -10.75
C ASP A 41 -5.71 -6.56 -9.88
N LEU A 42 -5.89 -6.67 -8.56
CA LEU A 42 -4.83 -6.75 -7.57
C LEU A 42 -3.76 -7.82 -7.88
N PRO A 43 -4.11 -9.06 -8.28
CA PRO A 43 -3.11 -10.07 -8.60
C PRO A 43 -2.24 -9.69 -9.81
N GLY A 44 -2.86 -9.13 -10.85
CA GLY A 44 -2.17 -8.68 -12.06
C GLY A 44 -1.28 -7.47 -11.80
N ALA A 45 -1.80 -6.48 -11.08
CA ALA A 45 -1.06 -5.29 -10.70
C ALA A 45 0.18 -5.63 -9.84
N ALA A 46 0.03 -6.58 -8.91
CA ALA A 46 1.13 -7.04 -8.07
C ALA A 46 2.26 -7.72 -8.87
N LEU A 47 1.91 -8.52 -9.88
CA LEU A 47 2.89 -9.16 -10.78
C LEU A 47 3.58 -8.13 -11.68
N ASN A 48 2.82 -7.21 -12.28
CA ASN A 48 3.34 -6.18 -13.17
C ASN A 48 4.30 -5.22 -12.46
N SER A 49 4.04 -4.92 -11.18
CA SER A 49 4.92 -4.07 -10.37
C SER A 49 6.07 -4.83 -9.69
N GLY A 50 6.19 -6.15 -9.93
CA GLY A 50 7.24 -6.97 -9.36
C GLY A 50 7.22 -7.01 -7.82
N LEU A 51 6.03 -6.88 -7.22
CA LEU A 51 5.89 -6.90 -5.77
C LEU A 51 6.11 -8.32 -5.24
N SER A 52 6.94 -8.43 -4.20
CA SER A 52 7.26 -9.69 -3.55
C SER A 52 7.04 -9.59 -2.04
N HIS A 53 7.38 -10.64 -1.32
CA HIS A 53 7.36 -10.62 0.14
C HIS A 53 8.61 -9.89 0.65
N PRO A 54 8.54 -9.17 1.78
CA PRO A 54 7.38 -8.92 2.65
C PRO A 54 6.51 -7.73 2.16
N ALA A 55 5.20 -7.91 2.11
CA ALA A 55 4.24 -6.87 1.69
C ALA A 55 2.95 -6.92 2.52
N ILE A 56 2.31 -5.76 2.67
CA ILE A 56 1.04 -5.56 3.36
C ILE A 56 -0.04 -5.29 2.30
N ILE A 57 -1.23 -5.89 2.47
CA ILE A 57 -2.38 -5.69 1.59
C ILE A 57 -3.47 -4.97 2.38
N LEU A 58 -3.98 -3.87 1.83
CA LEU A 58 -5.08 -3.08 2.36
C LEU A 58 -6.26 -3.21 1.40
N ILE A 59 -7.47 -3.48 1.91
CA ILE A 59 -8.68 -3.63 1.11
C ILE A 59 -9.79 -2.80 1.76
N GLY A 60 -10.43 -1.94 0.98
CA GLY A 60 -11.53 -1.07 1.39
C GLY A 60 -11.25 0.42 1.21
N ASP A 61 -12.22 1.25 1.60
CA ASP A 61 -12.18 2.70 1.38
C ASP A 61 -11.03 3.42 2.09
N VAL A 62 -10.36 2.77 3.06
CA VAL A 62 -9.12 3.27 3.67
C VAL A 62 -8.02 3.55 2.65
N VAL A 63 -8.06 2.88 1.50
CA VAL A 63 -7.13 3.13 0.38
C VAL A 63 -7.32 4.52 -0.20
N LYS A 64 -8.55 5.05 -0.22
CA LYS A 64 -8.85 6.42 -0.65
C LYS A 64 -8.39 7.45 0.38
N ALA A 65 -8.43 7.10 1.67
CA ALA A 65 -7.94 7.98 2.74
C ALA A 65 -6.42 8.22 2.65
N ALA A 66 -5.66 7.29 2.04
CA ALA A 66 -4.23 7.45 1.81
C ALA A 66 -3.89 8.63 0.86
N GLU A 67 -4.83 9.08 0.03
CA GLU A 67 -4.66 10.28 -0.81
C GLU A 67 -4.79 11.59 -0.01
N HIS A 68 -5.55 11.54 1.10
CA HIS A 68 -5.72 12.67 2.02
C HIS A 68 -4.71 12.67 3.16
N ALA A 69 -4.13 11.52 3.47
CA ALA A 69 -3.01 11.38 4.40
C ALA A 69 -1.70 11.70 3.67
N THR A 70 -1.41 13.00 3.52
CA THR A 70 -0.11 13.44 3.00
C THR A 70 1.01 12.94 3.92
N ALA A 71 2.06 12.38 3.30
CA ALA A 71 3.40 12.16 3.80
C ALA A 71 3.73 10.85 4.56
N PHE A 72 4.07 9.83 3.78
CA PHE A 72 5.38 9.19 3.96
C PHE A 72 6.12 9.21 2.62
N THR A 73 6.92 10.26 2.40
CA THR A 73 7.86 10.41 1.28
C THR A 73 9.27 10.22 1.82
N PRO A 74 9.91 9.05 1.61
CA PRO A 74 11.26 8.83 2.10
C PRO A 74 12.39 9.56 1.33
N ASP A 75 12.06 10.42 0.36
CA ASP A 75 13.04 11.13 -0.50
C ASP A 75 12.83 12.65 -0.57
N THR A 76 12.28 13.27 0.47
CA THR A 76 12.43 14.72 0.68
C THR A 76 13.42 14.90 1.81
N GLN A 77 14.56 15.54 1.51
CA GLN A 77 15.64 15.81 2.46
C GLN A 77 15.09 16.27 3.82
N TYR A 78 15.33 15.45 4.84
CA TYR A 78 15.09 15.79 6.23
C TYR A 78 16.03 16.95 6.61
N THR A 79 15.54 18.19 6.50
CA THR A 79 16.31 19.37 6.88
C THR A 79 16.38 19.49 8.40
N PRO A 80 17.52 19.87 8.99
CA PRO A 80 17.74 19.86 10.44
C PRO A 80 16.86 20.81 11.29
N ALA A 81 15.86 21.48 10.71
CA ALA A 81 14.92 22.33 11.45
C ALA A 81 13.82 21.55 12.19
N ASP A 82 13.55 20.30 11.80
CA ASP A 82 12.49 19.46 12.42
C ASP A 82 12.96 18.65 13.65
N TYR A 83 14.24 18.81 14.07
CA TYR A 83 14.79 18.14 15.26
C TYR A 83 14.30 18.72 16.62
N CYS A 84 13.51 19.81 16.65
CA CYS A 84 13.18 20.47 17.91
C CYS A 84 12.13 19.75 18.79
N VAL A 85 11.49 18.67 18.32
CA VAL A 85 10.46 17.96 19.13
C VAL A 85 10.76 16.49 19.43
N MET A 86 11.96 15.99 19.12
CA MET A 86 12.38 14.62 19.46
C MET A 86 13.51 14.55 20.50
N GLN A 87 13.86 15.68 21.11
CA GLN A 87 14.48 15.67 22.42
C GLN A 87 13.39 15.98 23.45
N ILE A 88 13.39 15.21 24.55
CA ILE A 88 12.48 15.23 25.70
C ILE A 88 11.33 14.19 25.62
N ALA A 89 11.63 12.93 25.95
CA ALA A 89 11.22 12.27 27.20
C ALA A 89 11.59 10.78 27.17
#